data_AF-A0A8J8FG98-F1
#
_entry.id   AF-A0A8J8FG98-F1
#
_cell.length_a   1.000
_cell.length_b   1.000
_cell.length_c   1.000
_cell.angle_alpha   90.00
_cell.angle_beta   90.00
_cell.angle_gamma   90.00
#
_symmetry.space_group_name_H-M   'P 1'
#
loop_
_entity.id
_entity.type
_entity.pdbx_description
1 polymer ?
#
loop_
_entity_poly.entity_id
_entity_poly.type
_entity_poly.pdbx_seq_one_letter_code
_entity_poly.pdbx_strand_id
1 'polypeptide(L)'
;MTGIELIAQERQEQIEKHGISISQDVVYNSGFEKPLTKAAAALTCENGNTLAAEAMRPYNWDKEIWQKMMGKTYKERLVIAGALIAAEIDRVQAIPKDYRNDLK
;
A
#
# COMPACT_ATOMS: atom_id res chain seq x y z
N MET A 1 -12.60 11.04 14.11
CA MET A 1 -12.03 9.75 13.69
C MET A 1 -10.67 9.55 14.32
N THR A 2 -10.40 8.35 14.83
CA THR A 2 -9.09 7.88 15.30
C THR A 2 -8.22 7.46 14.12
N GLY A 3 -6.93 7.19 14.36
CA GLY A 3 -6.01 6.74 13.30
C GLY A 3 -6.45 5.43 12.63
N ILE A 4 -6.92 4.46 13.42
CA ILE A 4 -7.40 3.18 12.89
C ILE A 4 -8.68 3.34 12.06
N GLU A 5 -9.58 4.24 12.46
CA GLU A 5 -10.79 4.55 11.69
C GLU A 5 -10.46 5.20 10.34
N LEU A 6 -9.45 6.07 10.30
CA LEU A 6 -8.98 6.69 9.05
C LEU A 6 -8.37 5.65 8.09
N ILE A 7 -7.56 4.73 8.62
CA ILE A 7 -6.98 3.63 7.84
C ILE A 7 -8.07 2.71 7.29
N ALA A 8 -9.05 2.36 8.12
CA ALA A 8 -10.18 1.54 7.70
C ALA A 8 -10.99 2.21 6.58
N GLN A 9 -11.27 3.52 6.70
CA GLN A 9 -11.94 4.28 5.65
C GLN A 9 -11.13 4.30 4.35
N GLU A 10 -9.83 4.62 4.40
CA GLU A 10 -8.98 4.65 3.21
C GLU A 10 -8.88 3.28 2.54
N ARG A 11 -8.79 2.19 3.32
CA ARG A 11 -8.80 0.83 2.76
C ARG A 11 -10.13 0.52 2.07
N GLN A 12 -11.26 0.94 2.65
CA GLN A 12 -12.56 0.80 2.01
C GLN A 12 -12.64 1.60 0.70
N GLU A 13 -12.12 2.83 0.68
CA GLU A 13 -12.06 3.65 -0.54
C GLU A 13 -11.22 2.99 -1.64
N GLN A 14 -10.07 2.39 -1.30
CA GLN A 14 -9.27 1.63 -2.28
C GLN A 14 -10.06 0.50 -2.95
N ILE A 15 -10.87 -0.22 -2.18
CA ILE A 15 -11.69 -1.33 -2.67
C ILE A 15 -12.86 -0.80 -3.53
N GLU A 16 -13.65 0.12 -2.99
CA GLU A 16 -14.91 0.55 -3.60
C GLU A 16 -14.73 1.54 -4.75
N LYS A 17 -13.85 2.52 -4.58
CA LYS A 17 -13.66 3.62 -5.52
C LYS A 17 -12.58 3.33 -6.54
N HIS A 18 -11.49 2.68 -6.11
CA HIS A 18 -10.34 2.40 -6.97
C HIS A 18 -10.33 0.96 -7.53
N GLY A 19 -11.25 0.10 -7.07
CA GLY A 19 -11.39 -1.27 -7.54
C GLY A 19 -10.27 -2.20 -7.08
N ILE A 20 -9.41 -1.76 -6.15
CA ILE A 20 -8.24 -2.47 -5.65
C ILE A 20 -8.68 -3.51 -4.60
N SER A 21 -9.28 -4.58 -5.08
CA SER A 21 -9.75 -5.70 -4.25
C SER A 21 -8.61 -6.58 -3.76
N ILE A 22 -8.88 -7.40 -2.72
CA ILE A 22 -7.96 -8.43 -2.21
C ILE A 22 -7.46 -9.33 -3.35
N SER A 23 -8.33 -9.72 -4.28
CA SER A 23 -7.96 -10.57 -5.41
C SER A 23 -6.96 -9.88 -6.35
N GLN A 24 -7.09 -8.56 -6.56
CA GLN A 24 -6.13 -7.78 -7.32
C GLN A 24 -4.80 -7.66 -6.58
N ASP A 25 -4.83 -7.44 -5.26
CA ASP A 25 -3.61 -7.43 -4.44
C ASP A 25 -2.86 -8.77 -4.53
N VAL A 26 -3.57 -9.90 -4.53
CA VAL A 26 -2.94 -11.23 -4.71
C VAL A 26 -2.30 -11.37 -6.08
N VAL A 27 -2.98 -10.92 -7.15
CA VAL A 27 -2.48 -11.05 -8.53
C VAL A 27 -1.29 -10.13 -8.81
N TYR A 28 -1.38 -8.85 -8.38
CA TYR A 28 -0.45 -7.81 -8.81
C TYR A 28 0.64 -7.48 -7.78
N ASN A 29 0.49 -7.88 -6.51
CA ASN A 29 1.40 -7.54 -5.43
C ASN A 29 2.07 -8.77 -4.77
N SER A 30 2.03 -9.95 -5.39
CA SER A 30 2.59 -11.21 -4.85
C SER A 30 4.09 -11.46 -5.08
N GLY A 31 4.80 -10.56 -5.76
CA GLY A 31 6.22 -10.71 -6.08
C GLY A 31 7.19 -10.47 -4.91
N PHE A 32 8.45 -10.87 -5.10
CA PHE A 32 9.54 -10.69 -4.12
C PHE A 32 9.75 -9.25 -3.66
N GLU A 33 9.39 -8.27 -4.48
CA GLU A 33 9.57 -6.85 -4.17
C GLU A 33 8.60 -6.31 -3.09
N LYS A 34 7.57 -7.09 -2.69
CA LYS A 34 6.56 -6.70 -1.68
C LYS A 34 6.09 -5.25 -1.85
N PRO A 35 5.48 -4.91 -3.00
CA PRO A 35 5.28 -3.52 -3.42
C PRO A 35 4.40 -2.71 -2.44
N LEU A 36 3.41 -3.34 -1.79
CA LEU A 36 2.54 -2.70 -0.80
C LEU A 36 3.33 -2.20 0.42
N THR A 37 4.21 -3.03 0.99
CA THR A 37 5.00 -2.64 2.17
C THR A 37 6.10 -1.64 1.80
N LYS A 38 6.71 -1.79 0.63
CA LYS A 38 7.69 -0.83 0.10
C LYS A 38 7.08 0.57 -0.08
N ALA A 39 5.90 0.63 -0.69
CA ALA A 39 5.15 1.87 -0.86
C ALA A 39 4.74 2.49 0.48
N ALA A 40 4.25 1.67 1.42
CA ALA A 40 3.92 2.13 2.77
C ALA A 40 5.14 2.76 3.46
N ALA A 41 6.30 2.10 3.42
CA ALA A 41 7.54 2.64 4.00
C ALA A 41 7.90 4.01 3.40
N ALA A 42 7.86 4.14 2.06
CA ALA A 42 8.16 5.40 1.40
C ALA A 42 7.20 6.55 1.79
N LEU A 43 5.91 6.26 1.98
CA LEU A 43 4.91 7.25 2.40
C LEU A 43 5.11 7.75 3.84
N THR A 44 5.73 6.94 4.71
CA THR A 44 6.05 7.32 6.10
C THR A 44 7.27 8.24 6.22
N CYS A 45 8.03 8.48 5.15
CA CYS A 45 9.11 9.45 5.20
C CYS A 45 8.57 10.88 5.31
N GLU A 46 9.09 11.67 6.26
CA GLU A 46 8.70 13.07 6.47
C GLU A 46 8.93 13.92 5.20
N ASN A 47 10.02 13.63 4.48
CA ASN A 47 10.42 14.29 3.22
C ASN A 47 9.80 13.63 1.98
N GLY A 48 8.49 13.35 2.03
CA GLY A 48 7.77 12.59 0.99
C GLY A 48 7.74 13.19 -0.41
N ASN A 49 8.43 14.29 -0.69
CA ASN A 49 8.59 14.85 -2.04
C ASN A 49 10.08 14.98 -2.43
N THR A 50 10.83 13.91 -2.24
CA THR A 50 12.24 13.82 -2.64
C THR A 50 12.40 12.87 -3.81
N LEU A 51 13.46 13.07 -4.63
CA LEU A 51 13.86 12.14 -5.69
C LEU A 51 14.03 10.70 -5.16
N ALA A 52 14.49 10.55 -3.92
CA ALA A 52 14.62 9.25 -3.26
C ALA A 52 13.26 8.56 -3.07
N ALA A 53 12.21 9.31 -2.75
CA ALA A 53 10.87 8.78 -2.56
C ALA A 53 10.19 8.43 -3.89
N GLU A 54 10.49 9.16 -4.97
CA GLU A 54 10.08 8.78 -6.35
C GLU A 54 10.77 7.48 -6.81
N ALA A 55 12.05 7.28 -6.46
CA ALA A 55 12.78 6.05 -6.77
C ALA A 55 12.22 4.80 -6.05
N MET A 56 11.42 4.99 -5.00
CA MET A 56 10.78 3.90 -4.24
C MET A 56 9.45 3.44 -4.82
N ARG A 57 8.94 4.08 -5.89
CA ARG A 57 7.72 3.66 -6.59
C ARG A 57 7.82 2.19 -7.01
N PRO A 58 6.83 1.35 -6.71
CA PRO A 58 6.76 0.01 -7.28
C PRO A 58 6.72 0.05 -8.81
N TYR A 59 7.46 -0.85 -9.47
CA TYR A 59 7.66 -0.79 -10.92
C TYR A 59 6.34 -0.75 -11.71
N ASN A 60 5.36 -1.56 -11.30
CA ASN A 60 4.06 -1.72 -11.94
C ASN A 60 2.98 -0.73 -11.48
N TRP A 61 3.30 0.25 -10.64
CA TRP A 61 2.31 1.23 -10.17
C TRP A 61 2.25 2.45 -11.08
N ASP A 62 1.05 3.00 -11.28
CA ASP A 62 0.90 4.21 -12.08
C ASP A 62 1.71 5.38 -11.48
N LYS A 63 2.51 6.05 -12.33
CA LYS A 63 3.40 7.13 -11.92
C LYS A 63 2.63 8.35 -11.42
N GLU A 64 1.55 8.73 -12.08
CA GLU A 64 0.77 9.91 -11.70
C GLU A 64 0.02 9.69 -10.39
N ILE A 65 -0.55 8.49 -10.20
CA ILE A 65 -1.18 8.10 -8.94
C ILE A 65 -0.14 8.10 -7.81
N TRP A 66 1.06 7.56 -8.06
CA TRP A 66 2.17 7.62 -7.09
C TRP A 66 2.52 9.05 -6.68
N GLN A 67 2.73 9.94 -7.66
CA GLN A 67 3.04 11.35 -7.39
C GLN A 67 1.92 12.06 -6.62
N LYS A 68 0.65 11.77 -6.92
CA LYS A 68 -0.49 12.29 -6.16
C LYS A 68 -0.48 11.82 -4.70
N MET A 69 -0.16 10.56 -4.43
CA MET A 69 -0.04 10.06 -3.05
C MET A 69 1.11 10.74 -2.30
N MET A 70 2.26 10.91 -2.95
CA MET A 70 3.45 11.54 -2.37
C MET A 70 3.27 13.05 -2.10
N GLY A 71 2.48 13.73 -2.93
CA GLY A 71 2.13 15.15 -2.78
C GLY A 71 1.14 15.46 -1.65
N LYS A 72 0.56 14.45 -1.00
CA LYS A 72 -0.36 14.63 0.14
C LYS A 72 0.38 15.07 1.41
N THR A 73 -0.38 15.62 2.37
CA THR A 73 0.16 15.97 3.69
C THR A 73 0.70 14.74 4.40
N TYR A 74 1.65 14.93 5.32
CA TYR A 74 2.25 13.81 6.05
C TYR A 74 1.20 12.92 6.73
N LYS A 75 0.19 13.52 7.39
CA LYS A 75 -0.92 12.78 7.99
C LYS A 75 -1.67 11.92 6.98
N GLU A 76 -2.04 12.48 5.82
CA GLU A 76 -2.73 11.72 4.77
C GLU A 76 -1.85 10.59 4.23
N ARG A 77 -0.54 10.80 4.08
CA ARG A 77 0.39 9.74 3.67
C ARG A 77 0.47 8.61 4.70
N LEU A 78 0.45 8.92 6.00
CA LEU A 78 0.39 7.89 7.06
C LEU A 78 -0.90 7.07 6.99
N VAL A 79 -2.02 7.71 6.66
CA VAL A 79 -3.31 7.00 6.47
C VAL A 79 -3.22 6.05 5.28
N ILE A 80 -2.71 6.51 4.14
CA ILE A 80 -2.49 5.67 2.95
C ILE A 80 -1.52 4.53 3.25
N ALA A 81 -0.39 4.82 3.93
CA ALA A 81 0.58 3.81 4.33
C ALA A 81 -0.07 2.72 5.19
N GLY A 82 -0.89 3.11 6.17
CA GLY A 82 -1.64 2.16 6.99
C GLY A 82 -2.63 1.31 6.18
N ALA A 83 -3.32 1.91 5.21
CA ALA A 83 -4.23 1.19 4.32
C ALA A 83 -3.48 0.18 3.41
N LEU A 84 -2.29 0.53 2.94
CA LEU A 84 -1.43 -0.40 2.18
C LEU A 84 -0.92 -1.57 3.03
N ILE A 85 -0.63 -1.34 4.31
CA ILE A 85 -0.30 -2.44 5.25
C ILE A 85 -1.52 -3.33 5.50
N ALA A 86 -2.72 -2.77 5.65
CA ALA A 86 -3.95 -3.55 5.73
C ALA A 86 -4.15 -4.40 4.46
N ALA A 87 -3.93 -3.83 3.27
CA ALA A 87 -3.99 -4.55 2.00
C ALA A 87 -2.97 -5.71 1.92
N GLU A 88 -1.75 -5.52 2.42
CA GLU A 88 -0.75 -6.60 2.47
C GLU A 88 -1.17 -7.73 3.43
N ILE A 89 -1.77 -7.39 4.58
CA ILE A 89 -2.31 -8.38 5.51
C ILE A 89 -3.45 -9.17 4.85
N ASP A 90 -4.39 -8.49 4.17
CA ASP A 90 -5.45 -9.13 3.40
C ASP A 90 -4.88 -10.13 2.38
N ARG A 91 -3.86 -9.69 1.62
CA ARG A 91 -3.17 -10.49 0.60
C ARG A 91 -2.54 -11.74 1.20
N VAL A 92 -1.80 -11.61 2.30
CA VAL A 92 -1.14 -12.73 2.99
C VAL A 92 -2.18 -13.69 3.59
N GLN A 93 -3.30 -13.16 4.10
CA GLN A 93 -4.41 -13.97 4.63
C GLN A 93 -5.17 -14.73 3.54
N ALA A 94 -5.25 -14.19 2.32
CA ALA A 94 -5.91 -14.84 1.20
C ALA A 94 -5.13 -16.05 0.65
N ILE A 95 -3.81 -16.11 0.86
CA ILE A 95 -2.99 -17.25 0.42
C ILE A 95 -3.23 -18.46 1.34
N PRO A 96 -3.49 -19.67 0.81
CA PRO A 96 -3.70 -20.87 1.63
C PRO A 96 -2.50 -21.19 2.53
N LYS A 97 -2.77 -21.71 3.73
CA LYS A 97 -1.76 -21.93 4.78
C LYS A 97 -0.57 -22.79 4.33
N ASP A 98 -0.80 -23.74 3.44
CA ASP A 98 0.24 -24.67 2.96
C ASP A 98 1.32 -23.98 2.12
N TYR A 99 1.04 -22.79 1.58
CA TYR A 99 1.97 -21.96 0.81
C TYR A 99 2.58 -20.81 1.63
N ARG A 100 2.30 -20.73 2.95
CA ARG A 100 2.81 -19.64 3.81
C ARG A 100 4.19 -19.90 4.39
N ASN A 101 4.69 -21.15 4.34
CA ASN A 101 6.00 -21.50 4.89
C ASN A 101 7.16 -20.86 4.11
N ASP A 102 6.92 -20.44 2.86
CA ASP A 102 7.91 -19.78 1.99
C ASP A 102 7.99 -18.25 2.21
N LEU A 103 7.18 -17.71 3.14
CA LEU A 103 7.12 -16.27 3.45
C LEU A 103 7.80 -15.89 4.77
N LYS A 104 8.31 -16.87 5.53
CA LYS A 104 9.12 -16.68 6.74
C LYS A 104 10.60 -16.56 6.39
#